data_AF-A0A1F8PCG6-F1
#
_entry.id   AF-A0A1F8PCG6-F1
#
_cell.length_a   1.000
_cell.length_b   1.000
_cell.length_c   1.000
_cell.angle_alpha   90.00
_cell.angle_beta   90.00
_cell.angle_gamma   90.00
#
_symmetry.space_group_name_H-M   'P 1'
#
loop_
_entity.id
_entity.type
_entity.pdbx_description
1 polymer ?
#
loop_
_entity_poly.entity_id
_entity_poly.type
_entity_poly.pdbx_seq_one_letter_code
_entity_poly.pdbx_strand_id
1 'polypeptide(L)'
;MELKERQARIEAEFMEARDSRAKGNEGRARVCARRAAGIAIGIYFERNTGESPPRSAYELLQWYSRREEIPDNLRESAERLTVRVTPEYKLPHIQDPLEDARFIVAAILDGSI
;
A
#
# COMPACT_ATOMS: atom_id res chain seq x y z
N MET A 1 -6.42 -16.26 7.40
CA MET A 1 -5.40 -16.37 6.34
C MET A 1 -4.06 -16.29 7.04
N GLU A 2 -3.16 -17.22 6.76
CA GLU A 2 -1.85 -17.30 7.41
C GLU A 2 -0.96 -16.12 6.99
N LEU A 3 -0.04 -15.69 7.86
CA LEU A 3 0.86 -14.55 7.58
C LEU A 3 1.70 -14.78 6.31
N LYS A 4 2.17 -16.03 6.11
CA LYS A 4 2.95 -16.42 4.93
C LYS A 4 2.15 -16.27 3.63
N GLU A 5 0.87 -16.60 3.64
CA GLU A 5 0.00 -16.45 2.47
C GLU A 5 -0.16 -14.98 2.09
N ARG A 6 -0.30 -14.10 3.09
CA ARG A 6 -0.37 -12.65 2.86
C ARG A 6 0.92 -12.10 2.32
N GLN A 7 2.07 -12.51 2.83
CA GLN A 7 3.39 -12.12 2.31
C GLN A 7 3.56 -12.57 0.84
N ALA A 8 3.17 -13.80 0.51
CA ALA A 8 3.20 -14.28 -0.87
C ALA A 8 2.31 -13.45 -1.80
N ARG A 9 1.12 -13.02 -1.33
CA ARG A 9 0.24 -12.14 -2.09
C ARG A 9 0.80 -10.73 -2.25
N ILE A 10 1.46 -10.18 -1.22
CA ILE A 10 2.16 -8.89 -1.31
C ILE A 10 3.23 -8.95 -2.40
N GLU A 11 4.06 -10.00 -2.42
CA GLU A 11 5.10 -10.15 -3.44
C GLU A 11 4.49 -10.31 -4.84
N ALA A 12 3.41 -11.08 -4.97
CA ALA A 12 2.71 -11.22 -6.26
C ALA A 12 2.17 -9.87 -6.77
N GLU A 13 1.61 -9.03 -5.91
CA GLU A 13 1.17 -7.68 -6.30
C GLU A 13 2.37 -6.79 -6.70
N PHE A 14 3.53 -6.88 -6.03
CA PHE A 14 4.73 -6.15 -6.45
C PHE A 14 5.31 -6.64 -7.78
N MET A 15 5.31 -7.95 -8.02
CA MET A 15 5.69 -8.52 -9.31
C MET A 15 4.79 -7.98 -10.44
N GLU A 16 3.47 -8.04 -10.24
CA GLU A 16 2.51 -7.54 -11.22
C GLU A 16 2.64 -6.02 -11.43
N ALA A 17 2.96 -5.28 -10.37
CA ALA A 17 3.20 -3.85 -10.46
C ALA A 17 4.42 -3.54 -11.35
N ARG A 18 5.53 -4.24 -11.14
CA ARG A 18 6.76 -4.09 -11.92
C ARG A 18 6.55 -4.49 -13.39
N ASP A 19 5.88 -5.61 -13.65
CA ASP A 19 5.56 -6.07 -15.01
C ASP A 19 4.62 -5.10 -15.75
N SER A 20 3.59 -4.60 -15.06
CA SER A 20 2.69 -3.60 -15.62
C SER A 20 3.42 -2.31 -15.98
N ARG A 21 4.34 -1.83 -15.12
CA ARG A 21 5.16 -0.66 -15.40
C ARG A 21 6.10 -0.89 -16.59
N ALA A 22 6.75 -2.06 -16.68
CA ALA A 22 7.60 -2.42 -17.80
C ALA A 22 6.84 -2.40 -19.15
N LYS A 23 5.53 -2.67 -19.11
CA LYS A 23 4.61 -2.62 -20.27
C LYS A 23 4.00 -1.22 -20.51
N GLY A 24 4.39 -0.20 -19.75
CA GLY A 24 3.83 1.16 -19.85
C GLY A 24 2.45 1.34 -19.20
N ASN A 25 1.95 0.32 -18.49
CA ASN A 25 0.63 0.34 -17.84
C ASN A 25 0.71 0.93 -16.42
N GLU A 26 1.10 2.21 -16.32
CA GLU A 26 1.37 2.86 -15.04
C GLU A 26 0.15 2.88 -14.10
N GLY A 27 -1.05 3.05 -14.65
CA GLY A 27 -2.30 2.97 -13.88
C GLY A 27 -2.49 1.60 -13.19
N ARG A 28 -2.13 0.51 -13.89
CA ARG A 28 -2.21 -0.85 -13.34
C ARG A 28 -1.10 -1.11 -12.33
N ALA A 29 0.12 -0.64 -12.61
CA ALA A 29 1.25 -0.71 -11.68
C ALA A 29 0.90 -0.09 -10.33
N ARG A 30 0.27 1.09 -10.36
CA ARG A 30 -0.22 1.78 -9.17
C ARG A 30 -1.32 1.02 -8.42
N VAL A 31 -2.27 0.41 -9.14
CA VAL A 31 -3.32 -0.42 -8.51
C VAL A 31 -2.70 -1.60 -7.75
N CYS A 32 -1.74 -2.29 -8.37
CA CYS A 32 -1.03 -3.39 -7.74
C CYS A 32 -0.23 -2.92 -6.50
N ALA A 33 0.51 -1.81 -6.59
CA ALA A 33 1.20 -1.23 -5.44
C ALA A 33 0.25 -0.89 -4.28
N ARG A 34 -0.91 -0.29 -4.59
CA ARG A 34 -1.95 -0.03 -3.58
C ARG A 34 -2.42 -1.31 -2.89
N ARG A 35 -2.62 -2.38 -3.65
CA ARG A 35 -3.09 -3.67 -3.10
C ARG A 35 -2.04 -4.32 -2.22
N ALA A 36 -0.75 -4.25 -2.60
CA ALA A 36 0.35 -4.69 -1.75
C ALA A 36 0.34 -3.98 -0.38
N ALA A 37 0.29 -2.64 -0.39
CA ALA A 37 0.20 -1.84 0.84
C ALA A 37 -1.08 -2.17 1.64
N GLY A 38 -2.22 -2.31 0.98
CA GLY A 38 -3.48 -2.68 1.63
C GLY A 38 -3.43 -4.04 2.34
N ILE A 39 -2.78 -5.05 1.76
CA ILE A 39 -2.61 -6.35 2.42
C ILE A 39 -1.74 -6.21 3.67
N ALA A 40 -0.64 -5.45 3.60
CA ALA A 40 0.22 -5.20 4.76
C ALA A 40 -0.52 -4.43 5.86
N ILE A 41 -1.23 -3.36 5.51
CA ILE A 41 -2.04 -2.61 6.46
C ILE A 41 -3.15 -3.48 7.06
N GLY A 42 -3.72 -4.42 6.31
CA GLY A 42 -4.67 -5.40 6.86
C GLY A 42 -4.06 -6.30 7.95
N ILE A 43 -2.78 -6.67 7.83
CA ILE A 43 -2.04 -7.37 8.89
C ILE A 43 -1.89 -6.47 10.12
N TYR A 44 -1.48 -5.22 9.91
CA TYR A 44 -1.34 -4.26 11.00
C TYR A 44 -2.68 -3.99 11.71
N PHE A 45 -3.75 -3.81 10.94
CA PHE A 45 -5.11 -3.61 11.46
C PHE A 45 -5.51 -4.76 12.37
N GLU A 46 -5.45 -6.01 11.90
CA GLU A 46 -5.83 -7.19 12.69
C GLU A 46 -5.03 -7.30 14.00
N ARG A 47 -3.73 -7.00 13.95
CA ARG A 47 -2.86 -7.04 15.13
C ARG A 47 -3.22 -5.99 16.18
N ASN A 48 -3.67 -4.81 15.75
CA ASN A 48 -3.92 -3.67 16.64
C ASN A 48 -5.38 -3.57 17.11
N THR A 49 -6.34 -4.02 16.31
CA THR A 49 -7.77 -3.93 16.65
C THR A 49 -8.37 -5.25 17.12
N GLY A 50 -7.77 -6.38 16.73
CA GLY A 50 -8.37 -7.71 16.91
C GLY A 50 -9.57 -7.97 15.98
N GLU A 51 -9.91 -7.04 15.09
CA GLU A 51 -11.03 -7.12 14.17
C GLU A 51 -10.60 -7.57 12.77
N SER A 52 -11.57 -8.04 11.97
CA SER A 52 -11.32 -8.35 10.57
C SER A 52 -11.19 -7.07 9.73
N PRO A 53 -10.19 -6.97 8.85
CA PRO A 53 -9.93 -5.75 8.10
C PRO A 53 -10.94 -5.58 6.96
N PRO A 54 -11.25 -4.33 6.56
CA PRO A 54 -11.99 -4.07 5.35
C PRO A 54 -11.38 -4.77 4.13
N ARG A 55 -12.22 -5.20 3.19
CA ARG A 55 -11.73 -5.86 1.95
C ARG A 55 -11.06 -4.88 0.98
N SER A 56 -11.35 -3.59 1.12
CA SER A 56 -10.86 -2.55 0.23
C SER A 56 -9.49 -2.04 0.68
N ALA A 57 -8.48 -2.20 -0.19
CA ALA A 57 -7.16 -1.60 0.03
C ALA A 57 -7.25 -0.07 0.20
N TYR A 58 -8.19 0.57 -0.49
CA TYR A 58 -8.41 2.02 -0.39
C TYR A 58 -8.90 2.42 1.00
N GLU A 59 -9.89 1.71 1.56
CA GLU A 59 -10.41 1.99 2.91
C GLU A 59 -9.34 1.75 3.98
N LEU A 60 -8.52 0.71 3.83
CA LEU A 60 -7.40 0.43 4.72
C LEU A 60 -6.35 1.55 4.69
N LEU A 61 -6.00 2.07 3.52
CA LEU A 61 -5.05 3.19 3.39
C LEU A 61 -5.61 4.49 3.99
N GLN A 62 -6.89 4.77 3.78
CA GLN A 62 -7.56 5.91 4.41
C GLN A 62 -7.63 5.78 5.93
N TRP A 63 -7.88 4.57 6.44
CA TRP A 63 -7.85 4.30 7.87
C TRP A 63 -6.43 4.56 8.41
N TYR A 64 -5.41 3.96 7.80
CA TYR A 64 -4.02 4.03 8.24
C TYR A 64 -3.44 5.45 8.23
N SER A 65 -3.72 6.24 7.19
CA SER A 65 -3.25 7.63 7.09
C SER A 65 -3.80 8.57 8.17
N ARG A 66 -4.90 8.20 8.85
CA ARG A 66 -5.57 9.03 9.86
C ARG A 66 -5.18 8.70 11.31
N ARG A 67 -4.28 7.74 11.51
CA ARG A 67 -3.91 7.22 12.83
C ARG A 67 -2.70 7.98 13.38
N GLU A 68 -2.86 8.71 14.48
CA GLU A 68 -1.79 9.54 15.06
C GLU A 68 -0.61 8.71 15.59
N GLU A 69 -0.84 7.44 15.90
CA GLU A 69 0.24 6.52 16.32
C GLU A 69 1.17 6.11 15.16
N ILE A 70 0.78 6.37 13.91
CA ILE A 70 1.56 6.01 12.73
C ILE A 70 2.54 7.15 12.42
N PRO A 71 3.84 6.85 12.21
CA PRO A 71 4.82 7.84 11.78
C PRO A 71 4.38 8.64 10.54
N ASP A 72 4.62 9.95 10.55
CA ASP A 72 4.15 10.89 9.51
C ASP A 72 4.50 10.44 8.09
N ASN A 73 5.74 9.98 7.87
CA ASN A 73 6.20 9.48 6.58
C ASN A 73 5.37 8.30 6.05
N LEU A 74 4.90 7.40 6.93
CA LEU A 74 4.05 6.27 6.58
C LEU A 74 2.60 6.72 6.34
N ARG A 75 2.10 7.68 7.12
CA ARG A 75 0.77 8.29 6.89
C ARG A 75 0.69 8.97 5.54
N GLU A 76 1.69 9.80 5.22
CA GLU A 76 1.79 10.51 3.94
C GLU A 76 1.92 9.53 2.76
N SER A 77 2.71 8.46 2.91
CA SER A 77 2.82 7.41 1.88
C SER A 77 1.46 6.75 1.60
N ALA A 78 0.70 6.44 2.66
CA ALA A 78 -0.64 5.90 2.52
C ALA A 78 -1.60 6.90 1.85
N GLU A 79 -1.51 8.17 2.22
CA GLU A 79 -2.30 9.24 1.62
C GLU A 79 -2.03 9.35 0.11
N ARG A 80 -0.76 9.41 -0.31
CA ARG A 80 -0.36 9.45 -1.73
C ARG A 80 -0.85 8.24 -2.53
N LEU A 81 -0.92 7.06 -1.92
CA LEU A 81 -1.50 5.86 -2.55
C LEU A 81 -3.02 5.94 -2.76
N THR A 82 -3.73 6.82 -2.05
CA THR A 82 -5.17 7.04 -2.21
C THR A 82 -5.51 8.10 -3.26
N VAL A 83 -4.62 9.07 -3.51
CA VAL A 83 -4.87 10.19 -4.45
C VAL A 83 -5.23 9.67 -5.84
N ARG A 84 -6.29 10.16 -6.48
CA ARG A 84 -6.59 9.78 -7.87
C ARG A 84 -5.62 10.53 -8.79
N VAL A 85 -4.88 9.82 -9.64
CA VAL A 85 -4.04 10.48 -10.65
C VAL A 85 -4.97 10.99 -11.74
N THR A 86 -4.95 12.29 -12.03
CA THR A 86 -5.75 12.87 -13.11
C THR A 86 -5.09 12.61 -14.47
N PRO A 87 -5.84 12.70 -15.59
CA PRO A 87 -5.31 12.41 -16.93
C PRO A 87 -4.17 13.33 -17.38
N GLU A 88 -3.90 14.45 -16.69
CA GLU A 88 -2.83 15.38 -17.06
C GLU A 88 -1.40 14.85 -16.82
N TYR A 89 -1.21 13.59 -16.39
CA TYR A 89 0.09 12.91 -16.29
C TYR A 89 1.20 13.66 -15.51
N LYS A 90 0.85 14.71 -14.77
CA LYS A 90 1.72 15.29 -13.75
C LYS A 90 1.41 14.56 -12.47
N LEU A 91 2.23 13.57 -12.13
CA LEU A 91 2.26 13.00 -10.79
C LEU A 91 2.31 14.19 -9.82
N PRO A 92 1.28 14.42 -8.97
CA PRO A 92 1.26 15.57 -8.06
C PRO A 92 2.37 15.49 -7.00
N HIS A 93 3.05 14.35 -6.90
CA HIS A 93 4.21 14.12 -6.07
C HIS A 93 5.33 13.47 -6.90
N ILE A 94 6.58 13.85 -6.64
CA ILE A 94 7.78 13.22 -7.22
C ILE A 94 7.89 11.74 -6.77
N GLN A 95 7.14 11.35 -5.73
CA GLN A 95 7.22 10.02 -5.11
C GLN A 95 6.50 8.93 -5.93
N ASP A 96 7.20 7.82 -6.11
CA ASP A 96 6.77 6.62 -6.84
C ASP A 96 5.78 5.78 -6.01
N PRO A 97 4.57 5.47 -6.51
CA PRO A 97 3.61 4.61 -5.80
C PRO A 97 4.14 3.23 -5.40
N LEU A 98 5.10 2.66 -6.15
CA LEU A 98 5.71 1.39 -5.78
C LEU A 98 6.62 1.56 -4.56
N GLU A 99 7.33 2.67 -4.45
CA GLU A 99 8.20 2.96 -3.32
C GLU A 99 7.39 3.30 -2.06
N ASP A 100 6.30 4.07 -2.19
CA ASP A 100 5.36 4.31 -1.07
C ASP A 100 4.81 2.98 -0.53
N ALA A 101 4.39 2.08 -1.42
CA ALA A 101 3.88 0.77 -1.02
C ALA A 101 4.97 -0.09 -0.38
N ARG A 102 6.19 -0.12 -0.92
CA ARG A 102 7.32 -0.85 -0.32
C ARG A 102 7.65 -0.34 1.06
N PHE A 103 7.67 0.98 1.23
CA PHE A 103 7.99 1.60 2.50
C PHE A 103 7.01 1.20 3.60
N ILE A 104 5.70 1.23 3.31
CA ILE A 104 4.66 0.75 4.22
C ILE A 104 4.80 -0.75 4.51
N VAL A 105 4.99 -1.56 3.47
CA VAL A 105 5.11 -3.03 3.62
C VAL A 105 6.31 -3.38 4.51
N ALA A 106 7.48 -2.77 4.25
CA ALA A 106 8.69 -3.01 5.02
C ALA A 106 8.48 -2.65 6.50
N ALA A 107 7.96 -1.44 6.78
CA ALA A 107 7.71 -1.01 8.16
C ALA A 107 6.83 -1.99 8.95
N ILE A 108 5.77 -2.52 8.33
CA ILE A 108 4.83 -3.45 8.98
C ILE A 108 5.41 -4.86 9.13
N LEU A 109 6.14 -5.36 8.12
CA LEU A 109 6.68 -6.72 8.15
C LEU A 109 7.93 -6.82 9.03
N ASP A 110 8.74 -5.76 9.08
CA ASP A 110 9.95 -5.69 9.90
C ASP A 110 9.64 -5.29 11.36
N GLY A 111 8.39 -4.88 11.65
CA GLY A 111 7.97 -4.43 12.99
C GLY A 111 8.60 -3.11 13.39
N SER A 112 8.93 -2.26 12.42
CA SER A 112 9.54 -0.93 12.63
C SER A 112 8.49 0.17 12.80
N ILE A 113 7.31 -0.18 13.32
CA ILE A 113 6.14 0.68 13.54
C ILE A 113 5.38 0.27 14.79
#